data_AF-A0A2M8NGR0-F1
#
_entry.id   AF-A0A2M8NGR0-F1
#
_cell.length_a   1.000
_cell.length_b   1.000
_cell.length_c   1.000
_cell.angle_alpha   90.00
_cell.angle_beta   90.00
_cell.angle_gamma   90.00
#
_symmetry.space_group_name_H-M   'P 1'
#
loop_
_entity.id
_entity.type
_entity.pdbx_description
1 polymer ?
#
loop_
_entity_poly.entity_id
_entity_poly.type
_entity_poly.pdbx_seq_one_letter_code
_entity_poly.pdbx_strand_id
1 'polypeptide(L)'
;PAPRTLRGGTGAQSSVVPALGTGLGIAHVQNALTAHLIDMRQYMPKPHQEFIERMKASPIRDYVLAHRDAALCDAYDSALLALLEFRRTHFGFARAYIFNKSPQAYGTGGTDFMDWLRRLADETEAHLIARAPTKTR
;
A
#
# COMPACT_ATOMS: atom_id res chain seq x y z
N PRO A 1 12.99 36.23 5.76
CA PRO A 1 13.06 34.80 5.36
C PRO A 1 12.46 34.59 3.95
N ALA A 2 13.10 33.78 3.10
CA ALA A 2 12.59 33.43 1.78
C ALA A 2 11.39 32.45 1.87
N PRO A 3 10.46 32.46 0.91
CA PRO A 3 9.32 31.54 0.90
C PRO A 3 9.78 30.08 0.82
N ARG A 4 9.12 29.20 1.57
CA ARG A 4 9.36 27.75 1.54
C ARG A 4 8.14 27.04 0.96
N THR A 5 8.39 26.05 0.10
CA THR A 5 7.34 25.17 -0.41
C THR A 5 7.24 23.94 0.48
N LEU A 6 6.03 23.64 0.96
CA LEU A 6 5.70 22.43 1.71
C LEU A 6 4.57 21.71 0.99
N ARG A 7 4.53 20.36 1.07
CA ARG A 7 3.48 19.60 0.41
C ARG A 7 2.15 19.71 1.18
N GLY A 8 1.04 19.73 0.44
CA GLY A 8 -0.30 19.66 1.00
C GLY A 8 -0.61 18.29 1.61
N GLY A 9 -1.73 18.21 2.32
CA GLY A 9 -2.20 16.97 2.94
C GLY A 9 -2.60 15.90 1.91
N THR A 10 -2.22 14.65 2.18
CA THR A 10 -2.63 13.48 1.39
C THR A 10 -2.75 12.25 2.29
N GLY A 11 -3.62 11.31 1.93
CA GLY A 11 -3.74 10.01 2.61
C GLY A 11 -2.42 9.23 2.67
N ALA A 12 -1.46 9.53 1.78
CA ALA A 12 -0.12 8.96 1.80
C ALA A 12 0.71 9.31 3.05
N GLN A 13 0.30 10.32 3.82
CA GLN A 13 0.93 10.67 5.10
C GLN A 13 0.42 9.81 6.27
N SER A 14 -0.60 8.98 6.05
CA SER A 14 -1.01 7.97 7.04
C SER A 14 0.03 6.85 7.12
N SER A 15 0.41 6.47 8.34
CA SER A 15 1.39 5.40 8.59
C SER A 15 0.79 3.99 8.57
N VAL A 16 -0.54 3.86 8.63
CA VAL A 16 -1.23 2.56 8.77
C VAL A 16 -0.99 1.65 7.56
N VAL A 17 -1.34 2.13 6.37
CA VAL A 17 -1.23 1.34 5.13
C VAL A 17 0.23 1.01 4.78
N PRO A 18 1.20 1.95 4.90
CA PRO A 18 2.61 1.63 4.74
C PRO A 18 3.12 0.59 5.75
N ALA A 19 2.70 0.66 7.01
CA ALA A 19 3.12 -0.31 8.02
C ALA A 19 2.58 -1.71 7.73
N LEU A 20 1.29 -1.83 7.39
CA LEU A 20 0.67 -3.09 7.01
C LEU A 20 1.32 -3.68 5.76
N GLY A 21 1.47 -2.88 4.70
CA GLY A 21 2.08 -3.35 3.45
C GLY A 21 3.52 -3.81 3.65
N THR A 22 4.32 -3.06 4.41
CA THR A 22 5.70 -3.44 4.72
C THR A 22 5.75 -4.72 5.56
N GLY A 23 4.93 -4.81 6.62
CA GLY A 23 4.91 -5.98 7.50
C GLY A 23 4.41 -7.26 6.85
N LEU A 24 3.42 -7.15 5.95
CA LEU A 24 2.93 -8.28 5.16
C LEU A 24 3.86 -8.65 4.01
N GLY A 25 4.99 -7.95 3.83
CA GLY A 25 5.97 -8.25 2.78
C GLY A 25 5.50 -7.93 1.37
N ILE A 26 4.63 -6.91 1.20
CA ILE A 26 4.20 -6.45 -0.12
C ILE A 26 5.34 -5.67 -0.77
N ALA A 27 5.89 -6.20 -1.85
CA ALA A 27 6.86 -5.51 -2.68
C ALA A 27 6.15 -4.54 -3.63
N HIS A 28 6.68 -3.31 -3.69
CA HIS A 28 6.22 -2.27 -4.61
C HIS A 28 7.28 -2.03 -5.68
N VAL A 29 6.87 -1.95 -6.95
CA VAL A 29 7.80 -1.64 -8.05
C VAL A 29 8.34 -0.23 -7.86
N GLN A 30 9.67 -0.09 -7.88
CA GLN A 30 10.33 1.20 -7.77
C GLN A 30 10.07 2.04 -9.03
N ASN A 31 9.54 3.24 -8.84
CA ASN A 31 9.29 4.22 -9.90
C ASN A 31 9.23 5.63 -9.29
N ALA A 32 9.08 6.66 -10.13
CA ALA A 32 9.05 8.07 -9.68
C ALA A 32 7.97 8.36 -8.63
N LEU A 33 6.89 7.60 -8.64
CA LEU A 33 5.74 7.73 -7.74
C LEU A 33 5.97 6.99 -6.41
N THR A 34 6.69 5.86 -6.42
CA THR A 34 7.20 5.21 -5.21
C THR A 34 8.21 6.10 -4.48
N ALA A 35 9.07 6.81 -5.22
CA ALA A 35 9.98 7.81 -4.66
C ALA A 35 9.21 8.98 -4.02
N HIS A 36 8.13 9.46 -4.67
CA HIS A 36 7.26 10.49 -4.12
C HIS A 36 6.62 10.09 -2.78
N LEU A 37 6.35 8.80 -2.54
CA LEU A 37 5.80 8.34 -1.26
C LEU A 37 6.85 8.18 -0.18
N ILE A 38 8.09 7.83 -0.56
CA ILE A 38 9.22 7.90 0.35
C ILE A 38 9.38 9.34 0.85
N ASP A 39 9.23 10.35 -0.02
CA ASP A 39 9.18 11.76 0.40
C ASP A 39 8.03 12.00 1.38
N MET A 40 6.84 11.43 1.16
CA MET A 40 5.69 11.59 2.07
C MET A 40 5.91 10.97 3.45
N ARG A 41 6.81 9.98 3.59
CA ARG A 41 7.19 9.46 4.91
C ARG A 41 7.85 10.51 5.78
N GLN A 42 8.55 11.49 5.19
CA GLN A 42 9.17 12.59 5.94
C GLN A 42 8.12 13.47 6.66
N TYR A 43 6.85 13.39 6.24
CA TYR A 43 5.73 14.11 6.85
C TYR A 43 5.00 13.29 7.92
N MET A 44 5.46 12.06 8.23
CA MET A 44 4.95 11.27 9.35
C MET A 44 5.69 11.61 10.65
N PRO A 45 5.08 11.44 11.84
CA PRO A 45 5.80 11.49 13.10
C PRO A 45 6.99 10.52 13.12
N LYS A 46 8.14 10.95 13.65
CA LYS A 46 9.38 10.14 13.69
C LYS A 46 9.17 8.72 14.25
N PRO A 47 8.43 8.51 15.36
CA PRO A 47 8.18 7.15 15.86
C PRO A 47 7.47 6.22 14.86
N HIS A 48 6.62 6.78 13.99
CA HIS A 48 5.91 6.00 12.98
C HIS A 48 6.83 5.61 11.82
N GLN A 49 7.72 6.53 11.41
CA GLN A 49 8.73 6.24 10.40
C GLN A 49 9.63 5.09 10.86
N GLU A 50 10.11 5.16 12.11
CA GLU A 50 10.94 4.11 12.72
C GLU A 50 10.20 2.79 12.83
N PHE A 51 8.90 2.81 13.15
CA PHE A 51 8.08 1.61 13.17
C PHE A 51 8.01 0.95 11.79
N ILE A 52 7.70 1.72 10.73
CA ILE A 52 7.66 1.21 9.36
C ILE A 52 9.03 0.64 8.95
N GLU A 53 10.13 1.29 9.34
CA GLU A 53 11.47 0.80 9.06
C GLU A 53 11.74 -0.56 9.71
N ARG A 54 11.35 -0.75 10.97
CA ARG A 54 11.44 -2.05 11.65
C ARG A 54 10.60 -3.13 10.96
N MET A 55 9.43 -2.78 10.43
CA MET A 55 8.56 -3.73 9.73
C MET A 55 9.18 -4.27 8.44
N LYS A 56 10.21 -3.64 7.86
CA LYS A 56 10.92 -4.19 6.69
C LYS A 56 11.60 -5.54 6.98
N ALA A 57 11.96 -5.78 8.25
CA ALA A 57 12.52 -7.05 8.70
C ALA A 57 11.45 -8.04 9.20
N SER A 58 10.16 -7.78 8.92
CA SER A 58 9.08 -8.66 9.36
C SER A 58 9.19 -10.04 8.69
N PRO A 59 9.16 -11.14 9.47
CA PRO A 59 9.27 -12.48 8.92
C PRO A 59 7.92 -13.06 8.47
N ILE A 60 6.81 -12.30 8.54
CA ILE A 60 5.45 -12.84 8.38
C ILE A 60 5.29 -13.61 7.07
N ARG A 61 5.62 -12.98 5.94
CA ARG A 61 5.44 -13.61 4.61
C ARG A 61 6.35 -14.83 4.46
N ASP A 62 7.62 -14.70 4.82
CA ASP A 62 8.60 -15.79 4.71
C ASP A 62 8.21 -16.99 5.58
N TYR A 63 7.72 -16.72 6.79
CA TYR A 63 7.22 -17.74 7.71
C TYR A 63 6.01 -18.48 7.12
N VAL A 64 5.02 -17.76 6.58
CA VAL A 64 3.84 -18.35 5.92
C VAL A 64 4.28 -19.20 4.73
N LEU A 65 5.19 -18.70 3.88
CA LEU A 65 5.69 -19.40 2.70
C LEU A 65 6.52 -20.64 3.02
N ALA A 66 7.27 -20.62 4.14
CA ALA A 66 8.10 -21.73 4.58
C ALA A 66 7.28 -22.89 5.15
N HIS A 67 6.18 -22.60 5.86
CA HIS A 67 5.38 -23.62 6.53
C HIS A 67 4.20 -24.10 5.67
N ARG A 68 3.60 -23.21 4.87
CA ARG A 68 2.42 -23.47 4.02
C ARG A 68 1.26 -24.19 4.74
N ASP A 69 1.13 -23.97 6.05
CA ASP A 69 -0.03 -24.43 6.80
C ASP A 69 -1.29 -23.72 6.30
N ALA A 70 -2.41 -24.44 6.20
CA ALA A 70 -3.63 -23.90 5.62
C ALA A 70 -4.17 -22.72 6.43
N ALA A 71 -4.16 -22.81 7.77
CA ALA A 71 -4.66 -21.73 8.63
C ALA A 71 -3.75 -20.50 8.57
N LEU A 72 -2.43 -20.69 8.47
CA LEU A 72 -1.49 -19.58 8.27
C LEU A 72 -1.68 -18.87 6.92
N CYS A 73 -1.81 -19.63 5.83
CA CYS A 73 -2.08 -19.09 4.50
C CYS A 73 -3.41 -18.33 4.49
N ASP A 74 -4.47 -18.91 5.06
CA ASP A 74 -5.80 -18.29 5.11
C ASP A 74 -5.80 -17.00 5.95
N ALA A 75 -5.11 -16.97 7.09
CA ALA A 75 -4.99 -15.77 7.92
C ALA A 75 -4.20 -14.66 7.20
N TYR A 76 -3.10 -15.03 6.53
CA TYR A 76 -2.30 -14.09 5.75
C TYR A 76 -3.08 -13.50 4.56
N ASP A 77 -3.72 -14.37 3.76
CA ASP A 77 -4.52 -13.93 2.62
C ASP A 77 -5.73 -13.11 3.06
N SER A 78 -6.35 -13.44 4.20
CA SER A 78 -7.44 -12.62 4.76
C SER A 78 -6.99 -11.18 5.08
N ALA A 79 -5.78 -11.01 5.62
CA ALA A 79 -5.22 -9.68 5.87
C ALA A 79 -4.93 -8.93 4.56
N LEU A 80 -4.41 -9.62 3.53
CA LEU A 80 -4.21 -9.03 2.20
C LEU A 80 -5.53 -8.64 1.53
N LEU A 81 -6.56 -9.47 1.63
CA LEU A 81 -7.89 -9.21 1.06
C LEU A 81 -8.55 -7.99 1.71
N ALA A 82 -8.46 -7.85 3.04
CA ALA A 82 -8.94 -6.65 3.73
C ALA A 82 -8.20 -5.38 3.28
N LEU A 83 -6.88 -5.46 3.11
CA LEU A 83 -6.08 -4.35 2.60
C LEU A 83 -6.42 -4.02 1.12
N LEU A 84 -6.67 -5.04 0.31
CA LEU A 84 -7.09 -4.91 -1.08
C LEU A 84 -8.44 -4.22 -1.20
N GLU A 85 -9.41 -4.62 -0.37
CA GLU A 85 -10.75 -4.00 -0.30
C GLU A 85 -10.64 -2.51 0.04
N PHE A 86 -9.82 -2.15 1.04
CA PHE A 86 -9.53 -0.77 1.37
C PHE A 86 -8.97 0.00 0.15
N ARG A 87 -7.97 -0.56 -0.55
CA ARG A 87 -7.33 0.08 -1.70
C ARG A 87 -8.30 0.27 -2.88
N ARG A 88 -9.12 -0.73 -3.18
CA ARG A 88 -10.15 -0.67 -4.24
C ARG A 88 -11.24 0.35 -3.91
N THR A 89 -11.70 0.37 -2.67
CA THR A 89 -12.67 1.36 -2.19
C THR A 89 -12.11 2.78 -2.29
N HIS A 90 -10.88 2.98 -1.82
CA HIS A 90 -10.20 4.27 -1.90
C HIS A 90 -9.97 4.72 -3.36
N PHE A 91 -9.60 3.82 -4.27
CA PHE A 91 -9.53 4.10 -5.71
C PHE A 91 -10.88 4.56 -6.27
N GLY A 92 -11.97 3.87 -5.91
CA GLY A 92 -13.33 4.24 -6.29
C GLY A 92 -13.70 5.65 -5.84
N PHE A 93 -13.37 6.00 -4.59
CA PHE A 93 -13.60 7.35 -4.06
C PHE A 93 -12.73 8.41 -4.75
N ALA A 94 -11.44 8.15 -4.93
CA ALA A 94 -10.55 9.09 -5.63
C ALA A 94 -11.05 9.37 -7.06
N ARG A 95 -11.56 8.35 -7.75
CA ARG A 95 -12.20 8.51 -9.06
C ARG A 95 -13.47 9.38 -8.99
N ALA A 96 -14.38 9.04 -8.08
CA ALA A 96 -15.70 9.68 -8.00
C ALA A 96 -15.64 11.14 -7.53
N TYR A 97 -14.77 11.45 -6.57
CA TYR A 97 -14.72 12.75 -5.91
C TYR A 97 -13.65 13.69 -6.48
N ILE A 98 -12.61 13.17 -7.15
CA ILE A 98 -11.50 14.00 -7.66
C ILE A 98 -11.45 13.89 -9.19
N PHE A 99 -11.14 12.70 -9.72
CA PHE A 99 -10.87 12.52 -11.15
C PHE A 99 -12.06 12.94 -12.02
N ASN A 100 -13.26 12.47 -11.70
CA ASN A 100 -14.47 12.78 -12.46
C ASN A 100 -14.96 14.23 -12.26
N LYS A 101 -14.36 14.99 -11.34
CA LYS A 101 -14.79 16.35 -10.97
C LYS A 101 -13.82 17.43 -11.44
N SER A 102 -12.65 17.07 -11.96
CA SER A 102 -11.63 18.01 -12.39
C SER A 102 -11.09 17.67 -13.80
N PRO A 103 -11.08 18.63 -14.74
CA PRO A 103 -10.43 18.44 -16.05
C PRO A 103 -8.89 18.36 -15.97
N GLN A 104 -8.30 18.74 -14.83
CA GLN A 104 -6.87 18.62 -14.56
C GLN A 104 -6.69 17.70 -13.34
N ALA A 105 -6.58 16.40 -13.58
CA ALA A 105 -6.61 15.39 -12.52
C ALA A 105 -5.22 15.13 -11.91
N TYR A 106 -4.59 16.15 -11.34
CA TYR A 106 -3.44 15.94 -10.44
C TYR A 106 -3.93 15.80 -8.99
N GLY A 107 -3.36 14.85 -8.25
CA GLY A 107 -3.64 14.70 -6.82
C GLY A 107 -3.08 15.89 -6.04
N THR A 108 -3.51 16.09 -4.79
CA THR A 108 -3.00 17.17 -3.92
C THR A 108 -1.50 17.07 -3.62
N GLY A 109 -0.91 15.88 -3.82
CA GLY A 109 0.54 15.66 -3.77
C GLY A 109 1.28 16.02 -5.07
N GLY A 110 0.57 16.36 -6.14
CA GLY A 110 1.12 16.67 -7.46
C GLY A 110 1.41 15.44 -8.33
N THR A 111 0.66 14.34 -8.17
CA THR A 111 0.89 13.06 -8.86
C THR A 111 -0.30 12.62 -9.71
N ASP A 112 -0.03 11.77 -10.71
CA ASP A 112 -1.05 10.93 -11.33
C ASP A 112 -1.45 9.83 -10.33
N PHE A 113 -2.41 10.17 -9.48
CA PHE A 113 -2.82 9.34 -8.35
C PHE A 113 -3.68 8.13 -8.78
N MET A 114 -4.28 8.16 -9.98
CA MET A 114 -5.17 7.08 -10.41
C MET A 114 -4.38 5.82 -10.78
N ASP A 115 -3.31 5.98 -11.56
CA ASP A 115 -2.40 4.90 -11.89
C ASP A 115 -1.75 4.31 -10.64
N TRP A 116 -1.42 5.18 -9.68
CA TRP A 116 -0.87 4.77 -8.40
C TRP A 116 -1.81 3.86 -7.60
N LEU A 117 -3.02 4.35 -7.33
CA LEU A 117 -3.97 3.67 -6.46
C LEU A 117 -4.37 2.32 -7.04
N ARG A 118 -4.45 2.22 -8.37
CA ARG A 118 -4.63 0.95 -9.07
C ARG A 118 -3.46 0.01 -8.86
N ARG A 119 -2.22 0.44 -9.10
CA ARG A 119 -1.02 -0.40 -8.89
C ARG A 119 -0.91 -0.93 -7.47
N LEU A 120 -1.24 -0.11 -6.46
CA LEU A 120 -1.29 -0.58 -5.09
C LEU A 120 -2.26 -1.74 -4.90
N ALA A 121 -3.45 -1.68 -5.50
CA ALA A 121 -4.41 -2.78 -5.44
C ALA A 121 -3.84 -4.03 -6.15
N ASP A 122 -3.34 -3.87 -7.36
CA ASP A 122 -2.79 -4.96 -8.17
C ASP A 122 -1.61 -5.66 -7.48
N GLU A 123 -0.70 -4.88 -6.90
CA GLU A 123 0.45 -5.41 -6.15
C GLU A 123 0.01 -6.14 -4.89
N THR A 124 -1.02 -5.68 -4.16
CA THR A 124 -1.57 -6.44 -3.03
C THR A 124 -2.14 -7.78 -3.48
N GLU A 125 -2.94 -7.79 -4.54
CA GLU A 125 -3.57 -8.99 -5.06
C GLU A 125 -2.54 -10.02 -5.54
N ALA A 126 -1.48 -9.57 -6.19
CA ALA A 126 -0.38 -10.43 -6.65
C ALA A 126 0.39 -11.12 -5.51
N HIS A 127 0.23 -10.68 -4.26
CA HIS A 127 0.88 -11.31 -3.10
C HIS A 127 0.05 -12.40 -2.43
N LEU A 128 -1.20 -12.62 -2.85
CA LEU A 128 -2.00 -13.75 -2.37
C LEU A 128 -1.29 -15.09 -2.61
N ILE A 129 -1.40 -16.00 -1.66
CA ILE A 129 -0.78 -17.33 -1.76
C ILE A 129 -1.58 -18.16 -2.79
N ALA A 130 -0.95 -18.54 -3.90
CA ALA A 130 -1.59 -19.44 -4.88
C ALA A 130 -1.97 -20.77 -4.19
N ARG A 131 -3.28 -21.04 -4.09
CA ARG A 131 -3.78 -22.30 -3.53
C ARG A 131 -3.39 -23.45 -4.46
N ALA A 132 -2.82 -24.52 -3.90
CA ALA A 132 -2.65 -25.76 -4.66
C ALA A 132 -4.03 -26.26 -5.12
N PRO A 133 -4.15 -26.84 -6.33
CA PRO A 133 -5.41 -27.40 -6.78
C PRO A 133 -5.90 -28.42 -5.75
N THR A 134 -7.11 -28.23 -5.25
CA THR A 134 -7.74 -29.14 -4.30
C THR A 134 -7.84 -30.49 -4.99
N LYS A 135 -7.15 -31.52 -4.47
CA LYS A 135 -7.39 -32.89 -4.92
C LYS A 135 -8.81 -33.25 -4.50
N THR A 136 -9.73 -33.24 -5.46
CA THR A 136 -11.05 -33.84 -5.32
C THR A 136 -10.84 -35.31 -4.96
N ARG A 137 -11.39 -35.73 -3.82
CA ARG A 137 -11.33 -37.10 -3.33
C ARG A 137 -12.50 -37.90 -3.87
#